data_AF-A0A8R7K130-F1
#
_entry.id   AF-A0A8R7K130-F1
#
_cell.length_a   1.000
_cell.length_b   1.000
_cell.length_c   1.000
_cell.angle_alpha   90.00
_cell.angle_beta   90.00
_cell.angle_gamma   90.00
#
_symmetry.space_group_name_H-M   'P 1'
#
loop_
_entity.id
_entity.type
_entity.pdbx_description
1 polymer ?
#
loop_
_entity_poly.entity_id
_entity_poly.type
_entity_poly.pdbx_seq_one_letter_code
_entity_poly.pdbx_strand_id
1 'polypeptide(L)'
;MDVVIEVRDARIPLATTHPKMDSWLGNRRRIIVMNREDMVSADDRNAWATYFSSQGIKVIYSNGQLGMGTMKLGRMAKSAASTVNTRRREKGLLPRPVTQLICFAFCHFFPLYMQIIFSGTFQ
;
A
#
# COMPACT_ATOMS: atom_id res chain seq x y z
N MET A 1 6.91 -6.98 10.00
CA MET A 1 6.18 -6.28 8.93
C MET A 1 6.94 -5.03 8.59
N ASP A 2 7.51 -5.01 7.39
CA ASP A 2 8.44 -3.96 6.95
C ASP A 2 7.74 -2.86 6.16
N VAL A 3 6.66 -3.22 5.48
CA VAL A 3 5.85 -2.34 4.63
C VAL A 3 4.38 -2.71 4.80
N VAL A 4 3.53 -1.70 4.90
CA VAL A 4 2.07 -1.88 4.84
C VAL A 4 1.55 -1.29 3.55
N ILE A 5 0.81 -2.10 2.81
CA ILE A 5 0.17 -1.73 1.55
C ILE A 5 -1.32 -1.61 1.82
N GLU A 6 -1.87 -0.43 1.58
CA GLU A 6 -3.29 -0.18 1.74
C GLU A 6 -3.94 0.02 0.38
N VAL A 7 -4.89 -0.82 0.03
CA VAL A 7 -5.61 -0.71 -1.23
C VAL A 7 -6.90 0.07 -1.01
N ARG A 8 -7.09 1.13 -1.78
CA ARG A 8 -8.22 2.06 -1.74
C ARG A 8 -8.89 2.20 -3.09
N ASP A 9 -10.14 2.63 -3.09
CA ASP A 9 -10.84 3.05 -4.32
C ASP A 9 -10.42 4.50 -4.65
N ALA A 10 -9.94 4.73 -5.86
CA ALA A 10 -9.46 6.03 -6.31
C ALA A 10 -10.56 7.11 -6.33
N ARG A 11 -11.84 6.73 -6.43
CA ARG A 11 -12.99 7.67 -6.48
C ARG A 11 -13.26 8.34 -5.13
N ILE A 12 -13.07 7.59 -4.05
CA ILE A 12 -13.36 8.05 -2.68
C ILE A 12 -12.25 7.61 -1.71
N PRO A 13 -11.01 8.11 -1.87
CA PRO A 13 -9.85 7.62 -1.14
C PRO A 13 -9.82 8.01 0.33
N LEU A 14 -10.56 9.05 0.72
CA LEU A 14 -10.73 9.42 2.13
C LEU A 14 -11.78 8.56 2.81
N ALA A 15 -12.92 8.28 2.15
CA ALA A 15 -13.98 7.45 2.75
C ALA A 15 -13.58 5.98 2.88
N THR A 16 -12.65 5.52 2.04
CA THR A 16 -12.09 4.16 2.13
C THR A 16 -10.99 4.02 3.16
N THR A 17 -10.59 5.06 3.90
CA THR A 17 -9.64 4.92 5.02
C THR A 17 -10.33 4.46 6.29
N HIS A 18 -9.65 3.67 7.12
CA HIS A 18 -10.12 3.41 8.48
C HIS A 18 -9.50 4.44 9.47
N PRO A 19 -10.29 5.06 10.37
CA PRO A 19 -9.81 6.11 11.27
C PRO A 19 -8.71 5.65 12.25
N LYS A 20 -8.62 4.34 12.54
CA LYS A 20 -7.57 3.77 13.39
C LYS A 20 -6.33 3.30 12.63
N MET A 21 -6.26 3.50 11.30
CA MET A 21 -5.10 3.05 10.51
C MET A 21 -3.80 3.67 11.01
N ASP A 22 -3.79 4.96 11.34
CA ASP A 22 -2.55 5.63 11.73
C ASP A 22 -2.02 5.11 13.08
N SER A 23 -2.92 4.76 14.01
CA SER A 23 -2.58 4.10 15.27
C SER A 23 -1.98 2.69 15.03
N TRP A 24 -2.55 1.92 14.11
CA TRP A 24 -2.02 0.59 13.79
C TRP A 24 -0.72 0.64 13.00
N LEU A 25 -0.55 1.62 12.12
CA LEU A 25 0.65 1.76 11.30
C LEU A 25 1.83 2.23 12.15
N GLY A 26 1.62 3.10 13.13
CA GLY A 26 2.69 3.67 13.95
C GLY A 26 3.76 4.29 13.06
N ASN A 27 5.03 3.90 13.25
CA ASN A 27 6.15 4.40 12.44
C ASN A 27 6.51 3.50 11.23
N ARG A 28 5.56 2.68 10.75
CA ARG A 28 5.80 1.77 9.62
C ARG A 28 5.63 2.49 8.28
N ARG A 29 6.40 2.05 7.28
CA ARG A 29 6.28 2.56 5.91
C ARG A 29 4.94 2.16 5.32
N ARG A 30 4.11 3.15 5.00
CA ARG A 30 2.79 2.99 4.37
C ARG A 30 2.88 3.28 2.87
N ILE A 31 2.22 2.46 2.08
CA ILE A 31 2.07 2.63 0.64
C ILE A 31 0.59 2.50 0.31
N ILE A 32 0.00 3.52 -0.31
CA ILE A 32 -1.41 3.49 -0.71
C ILE A 32 -1.48 3.09 -2.18
N VAL A 33 -2.31 2.11 -2.49
CA VAL A 33 -2.63 1.67 -3.85
C VAL A 33 -4.03 2.15 -4.16
N MET A 34 -4.14 3.11 -5.06
CA MET A 34 -5.40 3.60 -5.59
C MET A 34 -5.82 2.70 -6.75
N ASN A 35 -6.83 1.90 -6.49
CA ASN A 35 -7.43 1.02 -7.48
C ASN A 35 -8.51 1.77 -8.28
N ARG A 36 -8.76 1.30 -9.50
CA ARG A 36 -9.75 1.84 -10.43
C ARG A 36 -9.43 3.26 -10.91
N GLU A 37 -8.15 3.48 -11.24
CA GLU A 37 -7.66 4.74 -11.85
C GLU A 37 -8.47 5.15 -13.09
N ASP A 38 -8.97 4.19 -13.85
CA ASP A 38 -9.80 4.38 -15.05
C ASP A 38 -11.11 5.14 -14.78
N MET A 39 -11.63 5.10 -13.56
CA MET A 39 -12.85 5.82 -13.18
C MET A 39 -12.60 7.20 -12.59
N VAL A 40 -11.36 7.69 -12.60
CA VAL A 40 -11.00 8.98 -12.01
C VAL A 40 -10.37 9.86 -13.08
N SER A 41 -10.76 11.13 -13.12
CA SER A 41 -10.20 12.10 -14.06
C SER A 41 -8.70 12.33 -13.79
N ALA A 42 -7.95 12.77 -14.79
CA ALA A 42 -6.53 13.08 -14.62
C ALA A 42 -6.32 14.21 -13.59
N ASP A 43 -7.24 15.15 -13.52
CA ASP A 43 -7.21 16.29 -12.58
C ASP A 43 -7.39 15.81 -11.14
N ASP A 44 -8.42 14.99 -10.88
CA ASP A 44 -8.65 14.40 -9.56
C ASP A 44 -7.47 13.52 -9.14
N ARG A 45 -6.92 12.73 -10.07
CA ARG A 45 -5.73 11.90 -9.82
C ARG A 45 -4.54 12.75 -9.40
N ASN A 46 -4.32 13.90 -10.05
CA ASN A 46 -3.22 14.80 -9.72
C ASN A 46 -3.47 15.51 -8.38
N ALA A 47 -4.71 15.91 -8.10
CA ALA A 47 -5.10 16.49 -6.82
C ALA A 47 -4.82 15.51 -5.67
N TRP A 48 -5.24 14.25 -5.81
CA TRP A 48 -4.97 13.21 -4.82
C TRP A 48 -3.48 12.90 -4.69
N ALA A 49 -2.75 12.79 -5.80
CA ALA A 49 -1.31 12.57 -5.76
C ALA A 49 -0.60 13.68 -4.97
N THR A 50 -1.00 14.94 -5.19
CA THR A 50 -0.45 16.11 -4.47
C THR A 50 -0.80 16.06 -2.99
N TYR A 51 -2.05 15.75 -2.66
CA TYR A 51 -2.52 15.62 -1.28
C TYR A 51 -1.70 14.58 -0.50
N PHE A 52 -1.55 13.37 -1.01
CA PHE A 52 -0.79 12.33 -0.32
C PHE A 52 0.72 12.57 -0.33
N SER A 53 1.25 13.18 -1.40
CA SER A 53 2.66 13.59 -1.45
C SER A 53 2.99 14.61 -0.37
N SER A 54 2.07 15.56 -0.08
CA SER A 54 2.23 16.52 1.01
C SER A 54 2.30 15.88 2.39
N GLN A 55 1.69 14.70 2.55
CA GLN A 55 1.73 13.90 3.78
C GLN A 55 2.92 12.93 3.82
N GLY A 56 3.79 12.94 2.81
CA GLY A 56 4.90 12.00 2.69
C GLY A 56 4.46 10.55 2.42
N ILE A 57 3.21 10.35 1.98
CA ILE A 57 2.66 9.02 1.70
C ILE A 57 2.84 8.71 0.22
N LYS A 58 3.45 7.54 -0.07
CA LYS A 58 3.62 7.08 -1.44
C LYS A 58 2.33 6.47 -1.97
N VAL A 59 1.82 7.03 -3.06
CA VAL A 59 0.63 6.56 -3.78
C VAL A 59 1.01 5.85 -5.06
N ILE A 60 0.31 4.75 -5.36
CA ILE A 60 0.42 4.03 -6.63
C ILE A 60 -0.96 3.86 -7.22
N TYR A 61 -1.11 4.29 -8.46
CA TYR A 61 -2.30 4.02 -9.23
C TYR A 61 -2.21 2.65 -9.90
N SER A 62 -3.32 1.92 -9.80
CA SER A 62 -3.50 0.58 -10.36
C SER A 62 -4.85 0.47 -11.01
N ASN A 63 -4.89 -0.18 -12.17
CA ASN A 63 -6.12 -0.73 -12.73
C ASN A 63 -6.21 -2.22 -12.33
N GLY A 64 -7.14 -2.53 -11.42
CA GLY A 64 -7.37 -3.87 -10.90
C GLY A 64 -7.89 -4.87 -11.94
N GLN A 65 -8.48 -4.41 -13.05
CA GLN A 65 -8.92 -5.31 -14.13
C GLN A 65 -7.74 -5.89 -14.92
N LEU A 66 -6.59 -5.18 -14.96
CA LEU A 66 -5.45 -5.53 -15.81
C LEU A 66 -4.30 -6.20 -15.04
N GLY A 67 -4.45 -6.48 -13.74
CA GLY A 67 -3.38 -7.07 -12.92
C GLY A 67 -2.11 -6.20 -12.82
N MET A 68 -2.11 -4.98 -13.35
CA MET A 68 -0.93 -4.10 -13.38
C MET A 68 -0.50 -3.66 -11.98
N GLY A 69 -1.45 -3.59 -11.04
CA GLY A 69 -1.19 -3.26 -9.64
C GLY A 69 -0.31 -4.28 -8.93
N THR A 70 -0.57 -5.58 -9.12
CA THR A 70 0.18 -6.64 -8.44
C THR A 70 1.62 -6.71 -8.92
N MET A 71 1.89 -6.44 -10.22
CA MET A 71 3.24 -6.35 -10.75
C MET A 71 4.02 -5.15 -10.22
N LYS A 72 3.40 -3.95 -10.17
CA LYS A 72 4.05 -2.76 -9.59
C LYS A 72 4.32 -2.94 -8.09
N LEU A 73 3.36 -3.54 -7.37
CA LEU A 73 3.53 -3.90 -5.97
C LEU A 73 4.66 -4.91 -5.74
N GLY A 74 4.76 -5.96 -6.56
CA GLY A 74 5.84 -6.94 -6.49
C GLY A 74 7.22 -6.32 -6.75
N ARG A 75 7.34 -5.39 -7.71
CA ARG A 75 8.60 -4.65 -7.93
C ARG A 75 8.96 -3.76 -6.75
N MET A 76 7.99 -3.03 -6.23
CA MET A 76 8.17 -2.19 -5.06
C MET A 76 8.56 -3.00 -3.81
N ALA A 77 7.95 -4.17 -3.65
CA ALA A 77 8.24 -5.13 -2.61
C ALA A 77 9.70 -5.58 -2.69
N LYS A 78 10.16 -5.98 -3.88
CA LYS A 78 11.55 -6.38 -4.13
C LYS A 78 12.53 -5.24 -3.91
N SER A 79 12.18 -4.03 -4.34
CA SER A 79 13.01 -2.84 -4.11
C SER A 79 13.14 -2.53 -2.62
N ALA A 80 12.04 -2.52 -1.88
CA ALA A 80 12.05 -2.34 -0.43
C ALA A 80 12.84 -3.46 0.27
N ALA A 81 12.68 -4.71 -0.18
CA ALA A 81 13.41 -5.85 0.33
C ALA A 81 14.92 -5.75 0.09
N SER A 82 15.32 -5.32 -1.11
CA SER A 82 16.71 -5.05 -1.44
C SER A 82 17.29 -3.98 -0.53
N THR A 83 16.62 -2.83 -0.35
CA THR A 83 17.11 -1.77 0.55
C THR A 83 17.27 -2.25 1.99
N VAL A 84 16.29 -3.00 2.50
CA VAL A 84 16.36 -3.55 3.88
C VAL A 84 17.49 -4.56 4.00
N ASN A 85 17.64 -5.47 3.03
CA ASN A 85 18.69 -6.50 3.08
C ASN A 85 20.09 -5.92 2.84
N THR A 86 20.27 -4.91 1.99
CA THR A 86 21.55 -4.22 1.81
C THR A 86 22.01 -3.56 3.10
N ARG A 87 21.11 -2.81 3.78
CA ARG A 87 21.43 -2.17 5.07
C ARG A 87 21.75 -3.18 6.18
N ARG A 88 21.18 -4.39 6.11
CA ARG A 88 21.49 -5.49 7.04
C ARG A 88 22.83 -6.14 6.69
N ARG A 89 23.14 -6.29 5.40
CA ARG A 89 24.41 -6.82 4.91
C ARG A 89 25.58 -5.91 5.28
N GLU A 90 25.40 -4.59 5.19
CA GLU A 90 26.38 -3.60 5.67
C GLU A 90 26.68 -3.75 7.18
N LYS A 91 25.72 -4.26 7.94
CA LYS A 91 25.86 -4.54 9.38
C LYS A 91 26.29 -5.99 9.68
N GLY A 92 26.66 -6.77 8.67
CA GLY A 92 27.06 -8.18 8.81
C GLY A 92 25.92 -9.15 9.15
N LEU A 93 24.66 -8.73 9.01
CA LEU A 93 23.48 -9.55 9.33
C LEU A 93 23.00 -10.33 8.10
N LEU A 94 22.51 -11.55 8.32
CA LEU A 94 21.93 -12.39 7.27
C LEU A 94 20.67 -11.74 6.65
N PRO A 95 20.46 -11.92 5.33
CA PRO A 95 19.25 -11.44 4.68
C PRO A 95 18.02 -12.17 5.23
N ARG A 96 16.89 -11.47 5.28
CA ARG A 96 15.60 -12.08 5.64
C ARG A 96 14.54 -11.78 4.59
N PRO A 97 13.50 -12.61 4.47
CA PRO A 97 12.33 -12.27 3.67
C PRO A 97 11.63 -11.05 4.28
N VAL A 98 11.17 -10.16 3.41
CA VAL A 98 10.44 -8.95 3.80
C VAL A 98 8.96 -9.27 3.83
N THR A 99 8.35 -9.07 4.99
CA THR A 99 6.93 -9.39 5.21
C THR A 99 6.09 -8.14 5.01
N GLN A 100 5.05 -8.27 4.20
CA GLN A 100 4.15 -7.17 3.87
C GLN A 100 2.74 -7.50 4.31
N LEU A 101 2.06 -6.48 4.83
CA LEU A 101 0.66 -6.55 5.17
C LEU A 101 -0.12 -5.83 4.07
N ILE A 102 -1.06 -6.52 3.42
CA ILE A 102 -2.00 -5.90 2.50
C ILE A 102 -3.31 -5.68 3.25
N CYS A 103 -3.76 -4.43 3.33
CA CYS A 103 -5.03 -4.04 3.92
C CYS A 103 -5.98 -3.57 2.82
N PHE A 104 -7.12 -4.25 2.70
CA PHE A 104 -8.24 -3.77 1.90
C PHE A 104 -9.22 -3.10 2.84
N ALA A 105 -9.43 -1.80 2.65
CA ALA A 105 -10.43 -1.07 3.41
C ALA A 105 -11.67 -0.85 2.51
N PHE A 106 -12.61 -1.78 2.61
CA PHE A 106 -13.93 -1.65 1.99
C PHE A 106 -14.86 -0.93 2.96
N CYS A 107 -15.19 0.32 2.66
CA CYS A 107 -16.20 1.08 3.41
C CYS A 107 -17.52 1.17 2.62
N HIS A 108 -18.22 0.05 2.48
CA HIS A 108 -19.68 -0.02 2.43
C HIS A 108 -20.10 -1.49 2.39
N PHE A 109 -21.08 -1.85 3.21
CA PHE A 109 -21.92 -3.07 3.14
C PHE A 109 -21.68 -4.31 4.02
N PHE A 110 -20.78 -4.36 5.00
CA PHE A 110 -20.87 -5.39 6.06
C PHE A 110 -20.32 -4.88 7.41
N PRO A 111 -21.14 -4.78 8.48
CA PRO A 111 -20.73 -4.20 9.75
C PRO A 111 -19.91 -5.16 10.65
N LEU A 112 -19.58 -6.36 10.18
CA LEU A 112 -18.68 -7.28 10.88
C LEU A 112 -17.72 -7.88 9.86
N TYR A 113 -16.46 -8.05 10.25
CA TYR A 113 -15.32 -8.51 9.45
C TYR A 113 -14.56 -7.40 8.72
N MET A 114 -13.73 -6.71 9.49
CA MET A 114 -12.39 -6.33 9.00
C MET A 114 -11.64 -7.62 8.66
N GLN A 115 -11.80 -8.10 7.44
CA GLN A 115 -11.04 -9.23 6.95
C GLN A 115 -9.64 -8.72 6.62
N ILE A 116 -8.73 -8.81 7.60
CA ILE A 116 -7.29 -8.76 7.35
C ILE A 116 -7.00 -9.98 6.47
N ILE A 117 -6.92 -9.83 5.15
CA ILE A 117 -6.59 -10.94 4.25
C ILE A 117 -5.28 -10.66 3.51
N PHE A 118 -4.37 -11.62 3.65
CA PHE A 118 -3.04 -11.75 3.06
C PHE A 118 -1.89 -10.98 3.73
N SER A 119 -1.34 -11.62 4.76
CA SER A 119 0.11 -11.59 5.02
C SER A 119 0.82 -12.28 3.85
N GLY A 120 1.26 -11.51 2.87
CA GLY A 120 2.04 -12.01 1.74
C GLY A 120 3.53 -11.93 2.04
N THR A 121 4.20 -13.08 2.12
CA THR A 121 5.67 -13.13 2.10
C THR A 121 6.08 -13.15 0.63
N PHE A 122 6.57 -12.02 0.10
CA PHE A 122 7.21 -12.02 -1.23
C PHE A 122 8.65 -12.53 -1.03
N GLN A 123 8.90 -13.73 -1.53
CA GLN A 123 10.20 -14.40 -1.54
C GLN A 123 11.05 -13.90 -2.73
#